data_AF-A0A3M1F5X9-F1
#
_entry.id   AF-A0A3M1F5X9-F1
#
_cell.length_a   1.000
_cell.length_b   1.000
_cell.length_c   1.000
_cell.angle_alpha   90.00
_cell.angle_beta   90.00
_cell.angle_gamma   90.00
#
_symmetry.space_group_name_H-M   'P 1'
#
loop_
_entity.id
_entity.type
_entity.pdbx_description
1 polymer ?
#
loop_
_entity_poly.entity_id
_entity_poly.type
_entity_poly.pdbx_seq_one_letter_code
_entity_poly.pdbx_strand_id
1 'polypeptide(L)'
;MQITSAAIPPEKYFYVCDGTVLKDLNELLQALLSMDEKVFRYHVNEEKNDFYHWIKDVFGEHHLAYHIKACRERELLARRIFRRMYS
;
A
#
# COMPACT_ATOMS: atom_id res chain seq x y z
N MET A 1 17.01 1.25 9.75
CA MET A 1 16.56 -0.14 10.02
C MET A 1 15.71 -0.55 8.83
N GLN A 2 16.10 -1.55 8.04
CA GLN A 2 15.22 -2.11 7.01
C GLN A 2 13.99 -2.69 7.71
N ILE A 3 12.79 -2.24 7.36
CA ILE A 3 11.59 -2.99 7.72
C ILE A 3 11.68 -4.30 6.94
N THR A 4 12.08 -5.36 7.61
CA THR A 4 12.00 -6.72 7.10
C THR A 4 10.52 -7.01 6.87
N SER A 5 10.14 -7.37 5.64
CA SER A 5 8.80 -7.84 5.35
C SER A 5 8.60 -9.15 6.10
N ALA A 6 8.01 -9.07 7.30
CA ALA A 6 7.54 -10.24 7.99
C ALA A 6 6.55 -10.93 7.06
N ALA A 7 6.74 -12.23 6.82
CA ALA A 7 5.82 -13.00 6.00
C ALA A 7 4.43 -12.94 6.63
N ILE A 8 3.46 -12.41 5.88
CA ILE A 8 2.05 -12.44 6.26
C ILE A 8 1.40 -13.70 5.67
N PRO A 9 0.37 -14.26 6.33
CA PRO A 9 -0.29 -15.44 5.81
C PRO A 9 -1.15 -15.10 4.58
N PRO A 10 -1.40 -16.05 3.66
CA PRO A 10 -2.06 -15.79 2.39
C PRO A 10 -3.44 -15.10 2.49
N GLU A 11 -4.20 -15.38 3.55
CA GLU A 11 -5.51 -14.74 3.81
C GLU A 11 -5.42 -13.24 4.10
N LYS A 12 -4.21 -12.73 4.35
CA LYS A 12 -3.94 -11.29 4.54
C LYS A 12 -3.30 -10.63 3.32
N TYR A 13 -3.09 -11.35 2.23
CA TYR A 13 -2.60 -10.73 0.99
C TYR A 13 -3.60 -9.71 0.45
N PHE A 14 -3.08 -8.73 -0.28
CA PHE A 14 -3.91 -7.76 -0.98
C PHE A 14 -4.13 -8.21 -2.42
N TYR A 15 -5.39 -8.33 -2.82
CA TYR A 15 -5.78 -8.70 -4.17
C TYR A 15 -6.21 -7.45 -4.93
N VAL A 16 -5.36 -7.03 -5.87
CA VAL A 16 -5.64 -5.91 -6.75
C VAL A 16 -6.67 -6.34 -7.80
N CYS A 17 -7.55 -5.43 -8.23
CA CYS A 17 -8.61 -5.74 -9.17
C CYS A 17 -8.12 -6.18 -10.57
N ASP A 18 -6.84 -6.02 -10.89
CA ASP A 18 -6.19 -6.48 -12.12
C ASP A 18 -5.61 -7.90 -12.01
N GLY A 19 -5.77 -8.57 -10.85
CA GLY A 19 -5.24 -9.91 -10.59
C GLY A 19 -3.87 -9.93 -9.91
N THR A 20 -3.22 -8.76 -9.73
CA THR A 20 -1.96 -8.67 -8.98
C THR A 20 -2.20 -9.01 -7.51
N VAL A 21 -1.30 -9.79 -6.91
CA VAL A 21 -1.36 -10.15 -5.48
C VAL A 21 -0.15 -9.55 -4.78
N LEU A 22 -0.40 -8.74 -3.74
CA LEU A 22 0.65 -8.08 -2.95
C LEU A 22 0.75 -8.74 -1.58
N LYS A 23 1.97 -9.08 -1.20
CA LYS A 23 2.30 -9.83 0.01
C LYS A 23 3.00 -8.97 1.05
N ASP A 24 3.58 -7.84 0.64
CA ASP A 24 4.24 -6.91 1.54
C ASP A 24 4.27 -5.46 1.01
N LEU A 25 4.86 -4.57 1.80
CA LEU A 25 4.99 -3.15 1.46
C LEU A 25 5.98 -2.87 0.32
N ASN A 26 6.97 -3.76 0.08
CA ASN A 26 7.87 -3.63 -1.06
C ASN A 26 7.11 -3.92 -2.35
N GLU A 27 6.32 -5.00 -2.39
CA GLU A 27 5.49 -5.35 -3.55
C GLU A 27 4.45 -4.26 -3.83
N LEU A 28 3.83 -3.68 -2.79
CA LEU A 28 2.95 -2.53 -2.97
C LEU A 28 3.70 -1.31 -3.53
N LEU A 29 4.89 -1.00 -3.02
CA LEU A 29 5.70 0.10 -3.55
C LEU A 29 6.02 -0.11 -5.04
N GLN A 30 6.45 -1.32 -5.42
CA GLN A 30 6.74 -1.65 -6.82
C GLN A 30 5.48 -1.57 -7.68
N ALA A 31 4.37 -2.14 -7.23
CA ALA A 31 3.10 -2.08 -7.93
C ALA A 31 2.66 -0.63 -8.16
N LEU A 32 2.74 0.23 -7.15
CA LEU A 32 2.38 1.64 -7.28
C LEU A 32 3.21 2.39 -8.33
N LEU A 33 4.45 1.99 -8.62
CA LEU A 33 5.28 2.66 -9.63
C LEU A 33 4.82 2.37 -11.07
N SER A 34 4.19 1.23 -11.32
CA SER A 34 3.72 0.80 -12.65
C SER A 34 2.21 0.56 -12.77
N MET A 35 1.44 0.72 -11.69
CA MET A 35 0.00 0.50 -11.64
C MET A 35 -0.74 1.48 -12.56
N ASP A 36 -1.67 0.95 -13.36
CA ASP A 36 -2.55 1.75 -14.19
C ASP A 36 -3.44 2.67 -13.34
N GLU A 37 -3.70 3.88 -13.81
CA GLU A 37 -4.47 4.89 -13.06
C GLU A 37 -5.88 4.39 -12.74
N LYS A 38 -6.54 3.63 -13.62
CA LYS A 38 -7.89 3.09 -13.36
C LYS A 38 -7.86 2.04 -12.25
N VAL A 39 -6.82 1.19 -12.24
CA VAL A 39 -6.60 0.19 -11.19
C VAL A 39 -6.34 0.89 -9.85
N PHE A 40 -5.49 1.92 -9.85
CA PHE A 40 -5.24 2.71 -8.64
C PHE A 40 -6.53 3.37 -8.11
N ARG A 41 -7.34 3.98 -9.00
CA ARG A 41 -8.60 4.65 -8.65
C ARG A 41 -9.68 3.70 -8.13
N TYR A 42 -9.63 2.43 -8.51
CA TYR A 42 -10.51 1.40 -7.95
C TYR A 42 -10.28 1.22 -6.43
N HIS A 43 -9.03 1.32 -5.99
CA HIS A 43 -8.63 1.14 -4.59
C HIS A 43 -8.52 2.45 -3.82
N VAL A 44 -8.28 3.56 -4.51
CA VAL A 44 -8.09 4.89 -3.91
C VAL A 44 -8.94 5.92 -4.63
N ASN A 45 -10.00 6.37 -3.97
CA ASN A 45 -10.93 7.35 -4.49
C ASN A 45 -11.45 8.25 -3.35
N GLU A 46 -12.44 9.09 -3.61
CA GLU A 46 -12.97 10.03 -2.61
C GLU A 46 -13.48 9.32 -1.34
N GLU A 47 -14.08 8.14 -1.49
CA GLU A 47 -14.70 7.37 -0.42
C GLU A 47 -13.71 6.50 0.35
N LYS A 48 -12.71 5.92 -0.33
CA LYS A 48 -11.84 4.89 0.25
C LYS A 48 -10.38 4.99 -0.14
N ASN A 49 -9.55 4.38 0.69
CA ASN A 49 -8.16 4.04 0.40
C ASN A 49 -7.91 2.64 0.97
N ASP A 50 -8.01 1.62 0.12
CA ASP A 50 -7.89 0.22 0.55
C ASP A 50 -6.47 -0.09 1.06
N PHE A 51 -5.44 0.58 0.51
CA PHE A 51 -4.06 0.43 0.97
C PHE A 51 -3.87 0.98 2.39
N TYR A 52 -4.58 2.04 2.78
CA TYR A 52 -4.58 2.53 4.16
C TYR A 52 -5.05 1.45 5.14
N HIS A 53 -6.18 0.79 4.83
CA HIS A 53 -6.73 -0.26 5.67
C HIS A 53 -5.78 -1.45 5.76
N TRP A 54 -5.27 -1.90 4.61
CA TRP A 54 -4.32 -3.01 4.57
C TRP A 54 -3.06 -2.72 5.39
N ILE A 55 -2.43 -1.55 5.21
CA ILE A 55 -1.23 -1.15 5.95
C ILE A 55 -1.50 -1.06 7.46
N LYS A 56 -2.64 -0.50 7.86
CA LYS A 56 -3.01 -0.35 9.28
C LYS A 56 -3.31 -1.70 9.94
N ASP A 57 -4.13 -2.52 9.29
CA ASP A 57 -4.77 -3.68 9.91
C ASP A 57 -3.94 -4.97 9.76
N VAL A 58 -3.11 -5.07 8.71
CA VAL A 58 -2.25 -6.25 8.47
C VAL A 58 -0.85 -6.06 9.05
N PHE A 59 -0.25 -4.87 8.89
CA PHE A 59 1.14 -4.62 9.29
C PHE A 59 1.25 -3.81 10.59
N GLY A 60 0.15 -3.26 11.12
CA GLY A 60 0.19 -2.41 12.33
C GLY A 60 0.93 -1.09 12.13
N GLU A 61 1.17 -0.68 10.88
CA GLU A 61 1.95 0.51 10.52
C GLU A 61 1.10 1.79 10.66
N HIS A 62 0.62 2.05 11.88
CA HIS A 62 -0.35 3.11 12.16
C HIS A 62 0.14 4.51 11.76
N HIS A 63 1.43 4.80 11.95
CA HIS A 63 2.00 6.10 11.56
C HIS A 63 1.98 6.28 10.04
N LEU A 64 2.45 5.30 9.26
CA LEU A 64 2.39 5.34 7.80
C LEU A 64 0.92 5.41 7.33
N ALA A 65 0.06 4.56 7.89
CA ALA A 65 -1.36 4.53 7.57
C ALA A 65 -2.02 5.90 7.77
N TYR A 66 -1.77 6.56 8.92
CA TYR A 66 -2.26 7.90 9.18
C TYR A 66 -1.83 8.90 8.10
N HIS A 67 -0.55 8.87 7.72
CA HIS A 67 -0.03 9.77 6.68
C HIS A 67 -0.60 9.49 5.30
N ILE A 68 -0.96 8.26 4.94
CA ILE A 68 -1.51 7.96 3.61
C ILE A 68 -3.04 8.00 3.54
N LYS A 69 -3.75 8.08 4.67
CA LYS A 69 -5.23 8.00 4.74
C LYS A 69 -5.93 8.94 3.75
N ALA A 70 -5.47 10.19 3.66
CA ALA A 70 -6.01 11.21 2.75
C ALA A 70 -5.24 11.34 1.42
N CYS A 71 -4.27 10.45 1.15
CA CYS A 71 -3.52 10.44 -0.10
C CYS A 71 -4.41 9.93 -1.24
N ARG A 72 -4.43 10.66 -2.36
CA ARG A 72 -5.19 10.32 -3.58
C ARG A 72 -4.34 10.34 -4.84
N GLU A 73 -3.04 10.52 -4.67
CA GLU A 73 -2.06 10.52 -5.74
C GLU A 73 -1.17 9.29 -5.56
N ARG A 74 -1.01 8.51 -6.63
CA ARG A 74 -0.27 7.25 -6.65
C ARG A 74 1.20 7.46 -6.31
N GLU A 75 1.82 8.47 -6.92
CA GLU A 75 3.23 8.83 -6.74
C GLU A 75 3.51 9.32 -5.32
N LEU A 76 2.60 10.12 -4.74
CA LEU A 76 2.73 10.59 -3.36
C LEU A 76 2.61 9.43 -2.36
N LEU A 77 1.70 8.48 -2.64
CA LEU A 77 1.53 7.28 -1.82
C LEU A 77 2.79 6.41 -1.87
N ALA A 78 3.33 6.15 -3.05
CA ALA A 78 4.60 5.47 -3.25
C ALA A 78 5.74 6.17 -2.51
N ARG A 79 5.85 7.50 -2.61
CA ARG A 79 6.88 8.28 -1.91
C ARG A 79 6.78 8.16 -0.39
N ARG A 80 5.56 8.16 0.16
CA ARG A 80 5.33 8.01 1.61
C ARG A 80 5.74 6.62 2.11
N ILE A 81 5.40 5.57 1.35
CA ILE A 81 5.84 4.20 1.64
C ILE A 81 7.37 4.11 1.57
N PHE A 82 7.99 4.58 0.49
CA PHE A 82 9.44 4.60 0.33
C PHE A 82 10.12 5.30 1.52
N ARG A 83 9.67 6.50 1.88
CA ARG A 83 10.25 7.24 3.02
C ARG A 83 10.17 6.43 4.31
N ARG A 84 9.05 5.76 4.59
CA ARG A 84 8.87 4.95 5.81
C ARG A 84 9.83 3.76 5.88
N MET A 85 10.15 3.16 4.72
CA MET A 85 10.98 1.95 4.64
C MET A 85 12.48 2.23 4.71
N TYR A 86 12.89 3.41 4.22
CA TYR A 86 14.31 3.79 4.07
C TYR A 86 14.75 4.97 4.97
N SER A 87 13.88 5.46 5.86
CA SER A 87 14.25 6.35 6.97
C SER A 87 14.59 5.56 8.22
#